data_AF-A0A2E3WWN3-F1
#
_entry.id   AF-A0A2E3WWN3-F1
#
_cell.length_a   1.000
_cell.length_b   1.000
_cell.length_c   1.000
_cell.angle_alpha   90.00
_cell.angle_beta   90.00
_cell.angle_gamma   90.00
#
_symmetry.space_group_name_H-M   'P 1'
#
loop_
_entity.id
_entity.type
_entity.pdbx_description
1 polymer ?
#
loop_
_entity_poly.entity_id
_entity_poly.type
_entity_poly.pdbx_seq_one_letter_code
_entity_poly.pdbx_strand_id
1 'polypeptide(L)'
;MSWSLSYAQEETPEGEEEAPKSVEAGAEQLASESQPDTDWTKQITKLNSKSEKVAEYKRIIKKMIKEKNSAQTKEQKHQIIAKMLDVHNRLKKAITEYNELAPVIKYRFPAKGRAYQRQYVPEKLQSIEQMEKEMGLDYDLTHLRQLVQRKYSTMVKDETKIERDTAGSFTQKEADQAVTKKRIRLER
;
A
#
# COMPACT_ATOMS: atom_id res chain seq x y z
N MET A 1 -11.59 37.63 -19.72
CA MET A 1 -13.05 37.51 -19.93
C MET A 1 -13.66 37.07 -18.62
N SER A 2 -14.58 37.85 -18.06
CA SER A 2 -15.12 37.67 -16.71
C SER A 2 -16.63 37.85 -16.77
N TRP A 3 -17.38 36.78 -16.51
CA TRP A 3 -18.84 36.77 -16.54
C TRP A 3 -19.34 36.51 -15.12
N SER A 4 -19.66 37.58 -14.40
CA SER A 4 -20.35 37.52 -13.12
C SER A 4 -21.83 37.74 -13.40
N LEU A 5 -22.65 36.69 -13.25
CA LEU A 5 -24.10 36.79 -13.40
C LEU A 5 -24.77 36.55 -12.05
N SER A 6 -25.72 37.43 -11.70
CA SER A 6 -26.24 37.55 -10.34
C SER A 6 -27.39 36.60 -10.04
N TYR A 7 -27.53 36.31 -8.74
CA TYR A 7 -28.76 35.98 -8.01
C TYR A 7 -30.08 35.96 -8.80
N ALA A 8 -30.74 34.80 -8.76
CA ALA A 8 -32.20 34.70 -8.79
C ALA A 8 -32.63 33.87 -7.57
N GLN A 9 -33.58 34.39 -6.80
CA GLN A 9 -34.15 33.75 -5.62
C GLN A 9 -35.66 33.99 -5.69
N GLU A 10 -36.44 32.92 -5.81
CA GLU A 10 -37.91 32.94 -5.87
C GLU A 10 -38.46 32.06 -4.74
N GLU A 11 -39.65 32.41 -4.25
CA GLU A 11 -40.23 31.85 -3.02
C GLU A 11 -41.52 31.04 -3.27
N THR A 12 -41.86 30.21 -2.28
CA THR A 12 -43.07 29.38 -2.04
C THR A 12 -44.42 30.06 -2.31
N PRO A 13 -45.57 29.34 -2.51
CA PRO A 13 -46.05 28.10 -1.82
C PRO A 13 -46.46 26.98 -2.83
N GLU A 14 -47.28 25.92 -2.61
CA GLU A 14 -48.30 25.44 -1.63
C GLU A 14 -48.18 23.89 -1.48
N GLY A 15 -48.87 23.11 -0.62
CA GLY A 15 -49.78 23.38 0.52
C GLY A 15 -50.77 22.22 0.80
N GLU A 16 -50.59 21.47 1.91
CA GLU A 16 -51.47 20.37 2.43
C GLU A 16 -51.64 19.15 1.46
N GLU A 17 -52.14 17.93 1.79
CA GLU A 17 -52.82 17.32 2.95
C GLU A 17 -52.30 15.89 3.30
N GLU A 18 -52.55 15.46 4.55
CA GLU A 18 -52.76 14.10 5.12
C GLU A 18 -51.89 12.84 4.80
N ALA A 19 -51.99 11.85 5.71
CA ALA A 19 -51.28 10.56 5.68
C ALA A 19 -52.23 9.40 6.05
N PRO A 20 -51.83 8.12 5.85
CA PRO A 20 -52.09 7.16 6.93
C PRO A 20 -51.03 6.06 7.16
N LYS A 21 -50.57 6.00 8.41
CA LYS A 21 -50.32 4.81 9.27
C LYS A 21 -49.31 3.70 8.91
N SER A 22 -48.71 3.22 10.01
CA SER A 22 -48.18 1.87 10.28
C SER A 22 -46.97 1.33 9.51
N VAL A 23 -45.81 1.34 10.18
CA VAL A 23 -45.19 0.08 10.67
C VAL A 23 -44.62 0.32 12.07
N GLU A 24 -45.31 -0.16 13.12
CA GLU A 24 -44.70 -0.31 14.46
C GLU A 24 -44.04 -1.69 14.53
N ALA A 25 -42.72 -1.76 14.44
CA ALA A 25 -41.97 -3.00 14.63
C ALA A 25 -40.51 -2.73 15.07
N GLY A 26 -40.17 -3.13 16.31
CA GLY A 26 -38.78 -3.39 16.71
C GLY A 26 -37.87 -2.18 16.94
N ALA A 27 -38.31 -1.17 17.70
CA ALA A 27 -37.46 -0.07 18.18
C ALA A 27 -36.88 -0.29 19.61
N GLU A 28 -37.04 -1.49 20.20
CA GLU A 28 -36.38 -1.88 21.44
C GLU A 28 -35.13 -2.73 21.19
N GLN A 29 -34.16 -2.67 22.11
CA GLN A 29 -32.89 -3.43 22.12
C GLN A 29 -31.86 -3.08 21.03
N LEU A 30 -31.39 -1.83 20.97
CA LEU A 30 -29.99 -1.57 20.54
C LEU A 30 -29.30 -0.34 21.18
N ALA A 31 -29.95 0.30 22.15
CA ALA A 31 -29.36 1.37 22.97
C ALA A 31 -28.78 0.84 24.30
N SER A 32 -27.98 -0.24 24.26
CA SER A 32 -27.06 -0.51 25.38
C SER A 32 -25.95 0.53 25.31
N GLU A 33 -26.10 1.59 26.10
CA GLU A 33 -25.24 2.77 26.11
C GLU A 33 -23.82 2.37 26.55
N SER A 34 -23.01 1.99 25.55
CA SER A 34 -21.71 1.35 25.72
C SER A 34 -20.71 2.35 26.28
N GLN A 35 -20.68 2.49 27.61
CA GLN A 35 -19.54 3.06 28.31
C GLN A 35 -18.26 2.46 27.71
N PRO A 36 -17.30 3.28 27.28
CA PRO A 36 -16.16 2.78 26.53
C PRO A 36 -15.33 1.88 27.43
N ASP A 37 -15.39 0.56 27.20
CA ASP A 37 -14.63 -0.49 27.91
C ASP A 37 -13.28 0.06 28.35
N THR A 38 -13.15 0.48 29.62
CA THR A 38 -12.04 1.37 29.96
C THR A 38 -10.71 0.62 29.84
N ASP A 39 -10.73 -0.69 30.02
CA ASP A 39 -9.59 -1.56 29.75
C ASP A 39 -9.29 -1.75 28.25
N TRP A 40 -10.30 -1.80 27.38
CA TRP A 40 -10.06 -1.83 25.93
C TRP A 40 -9.38 -0.56 25.45
N THR A 41 -9.87 0.62 25.85
CA THR A 41 -9.29 1.91 25.45
C THR A 41 -7.90 2.12 26.06
N LYS A 42 -7.68 1.73 27.33
CA LYS A 42 -6.34 1.68 27.95
C LYS A 42 -5.36 0.78 27.20
N GLN A 43 -5.80 -0.36 26.67
CA GLN A 43 -4.91 -1.28 25.94
C GLN A 43 -4.63 -0.81 24.51
N ILE A 44 -5.63 -0.26 23.80
CA ILE A 44 -5.44 0.30 22.45
C ILE A 44 -4.54 1.54 22.48
N THR A 45 -4.69 2.45 23.44
CA THR A 45 -3.79 3.61 23.58
C THR A 45 -2.35 3.19 23.91
N LYS A 46 -2.15 2.16 24.74
CA LYS A 46 -0.83 1.55 24.96
C LYS A 46 -0.25 0.96 23.67
N LEU A 47 -1.03 0.17 22.91
CA LEU A 47 -0.56 -0.44 21.67
C LEU A 47 -0.19 0.61 20.61
N ASN A 48 -1.01 1.66 20.45
CA ASN A 48 -0.71 2.79 19.58
C ASN A 48 0.59 3.50 20.00
N SER A 49 0.77 3.81 21.29
CA SER A 49 2.01 4.43 21.78
C SER A 49 3.26 3.56 21.57
N LYS A 50 3.14 2.23 21.60
CA LYS A 50 4.23 1.31 21.24
C LYS A 50 4.49 1.31 19.73
N SER A 51 3.44 1.25 18.91
CA SER A 51 3.53 1.34 17.44
C SER A 51 4.18 2.65 16.97
N GLU A 52 3.78 3.79 17.56
CA GLU A 52 4.36 5.10 17.32
C GLU A 52 5.86 5.13 17.63
N LYS A 53 6.29 4.55 18.75
CA LYS A 53 7.72 4.44 19.13
C LYS A 53 8.51 3.52 18.20
N VAL A 54 7.91 2.42 17.72
CA VAL A 54 8.51 1.55 16.69
C VAL A 54 8.70 2.33 15.39
N ALA A 55 7.70 3.10 14.95
CA ALA A 55 7.79 3.96 13.78
C ALA A 55 8.80 5.12 13.98
N GLU A 56 8.90 5.69 15.18
CA GLU A 56 9.87 6.72 15.55
C GLU A 56 11.31 6.18 15.48
N TYR A 57 11.61 5.06 16.14
CA TYR A 57 12.95 4.47 16.10
C TYR A 57 13.35 4.05 14.68
N LYS A 58 12.42 3.53 13.87
CA LYS A 58 12.67 3.31 12.42
C LYS A 58 13.01 4.61 11.70
N ARG A 59 12.27 5.71 11.93
CA ARG A 59 12.58 7.03 11.33
C ARG A 59 13.94 7.56 11.78
N ILE A 60 14.33 7.37 13.05
CA ILE A 60 15.63 7.78 13.60
C ILE A 60 16.76 6.99 12.94
N ILE A 61 16.65 5.66 12.85
CA ILE A 61 17.65 4.83 12.15
C ILE A 61 17.76 5.24 10.68
N LYS A 62 16.63 5.47 9.98
CA LYS A 62 16.64 5.94 8.58
C LYS A 62 17.24 7.36 8.42
N LYS A 63 17.28 8.20 9.47
CA LYS A 63 18.07 9.45 9.48
C LYS A 63 19.57 9.16 9.67
N MET A 64 19.93 8.37 10.68
CA MET A 64 21.31 7.98 10.97
C MET A 64 21.99 7.28 9.79
N ILE A 65 21.26 6.49 8.99
CA ILE A 65 21.77 5.88 7.75
C ILE A 65 22.17 6.95 6.73
N LYS A 66 21.35 8.01 6.55
CA LYS A 66 21.68 9.13 5.65
C LYS A 66 22.88 9.91 6.17
N GLU A 67 22.94 10.17 7.47
CA GLU A 67 24.08 10.84 8.13
C GLU A 67 25.38 10.01 8.01
N LYS A 68 25.32 8.69 8.15
CA LYS A 68 26.46 7.78 7.94
C LYS A 68 26.98 7.85 6.50
N ASN A 69 26.07 7.97 5.53
CA ASN A 69 26.40 8.00 4.12
C ASN A 69 26.95 9.37 3.68
N SER A 70 26.52 10.48 4.29
CA SER A 70 27.05 11.82 4.01
C SER A 70 28.30 12.19 4.82
N ALA A 71 28.55 11.55 5.96
CA ALA A 71 29.77 11.76 6.75
C ALA A 71 31.03 11.50 5.92
N GLN A 72 32.07 12.32 6.10
CA GLN A 72 33.33 12.18 5.38
C GLN A 72 34.38 11.43 6.22
N THR A 73 34.49 11.74 7.52
CA THR A 73 35.52 11.15 8.39
C THR A 73 35.12 9.77 8.91
N LYS A 74 36.08 8.84 8.99
CA LYS A 74 35.86 7.48 9.54
C LYS A 74 35.31 7.51 10.97
N GLU A 75 35.86 8.37 11.82
CA GLU A 75 35.45 8.56 13.22
C GLU A 75 33.97 8.96 13.35
N GLN A 76 33.50 9.90 12.51
CA GLN A 76 32.09 10.30 12.44
C GLN A 76 31.20 9.10 12.11
N LYS A 77 31.61 8.26 11.13
CA LYS A 77 30.87 7.03 10.78
C LYS A 77 30.83 6.04 11.94
N HIS A 78 31.93 5.82 12.65
CA HIS A 78 31.94 4.96 13.84
C HIS A 78 31.03 5.48 14.97
N GLN A 79 31.04 6.79 15.24
CA GLN A 79 30.13 7.40 16.23
C GLN A 79 28.65 7.26 15.84
N ILE A 80 28.32 7.41 14.54
CA ILE A 80 26.95 7.22 14.04
C ILE A 80 26.53 5.75 14.12
N ILE A 81 27.43 4.80 13.77
CA ILE A 81 27.17 3.37 13.88
C ILE A 81 26.91 2.95 15.33
N ALA A 82 27.68 3.45 16.31
CA ALA A 82 27.45 3.19 17.73
C ALA A 82 26.05 3.66 18.18
N LYS A 83 25.69 4.92 17.87
CA LYS A 83 24.36 5.47 18.16
C LYS A 83 23.23 4.68 17.48
N MET A 84 23.46 4.20 16.26
CA MET A 84 22.50 3.41 15.49
C MET A 84 22.27 2.01 16.11
N LEU A 85 23.30 1.37 16.67
CA LEU A 85 23.17 0.13 17.44
C LEU A 85 22.35 0.34 18.72
N ASP A 86 22.56 1.45 19.45
CA ASP A 86 21.75 1.80 20.63
C ASP A 86 20.27 2.00 20.28
N VAL A 87 19.97 2.68 19.16
CA VAL A 87 18.58 2.87 18.70
C VAL A 87 18.00 1.55 18.18
N HIS A 88 18.78 0.67 17.54
CA HIS A 88 18.32 -0.66 17.13
C HIS A 88 17.96 -1.56 18.33
N ASN A 89 18.75 -1.49 19.40
CA ASN A 89 18.45 -2.17 20.66
C ASN A 89 17.16 -1.64 21.32
N ARG A 90 16.86 -0.35 21.20
CA ARG A 90 15.58 0.26 21.65
C ARG A 90 14.41 -0.16 20.76
N LEU A 91 14.60 -0.16 19.43
CA LEU A 91 13.63 -0.66 18.45
C LEU A 91 13.25 -2.12 18.73
N LYS A 92 14.24 -2.99 18.99
CA LYS A 92 14.01 -4.39 19.35
C LYS A 92 13.09 -4.55 20.56
N LYS A 93 13.33 -3.77 21.63
CA LYS A 93 12.48 -3.78 22.85
C LYS A 93 11.07 -3.26 22.55
N ALA A 94 10.93 -2.17 21.80
CA ALA A 94 9.61 -1.64 21.44
C ALA A 94 8.79 -2.62 20.56
N ILE A 95 9.46 -3.36 19.67
CA ILE A 95 8.83 -4.43 18.86
C ILE A 95 8.39 -5.62 19.72
N THR A 96 9.17 -6.07 20.70
CA THR A 96 8.74 -7.17 21.59
C THR A 96 7.54 -6.75 22.43
N GLU A 97 7.57 -5.59 23.07
CA GLU A 97 6.46 -5.05 23.87
C GLU A 97 5.16 -4.87 23.04
N TYR A 98 5.28 -4.45 21.79
CA TYR A 98 4.14 -4.35 20.86
C TYR A 98 3.60 -5.73 20.48
N ASN A 99 4.48 -6.68 20.15
CA ASN A 99 4.12 -8.06 19.80
C ASN A 99 3.57 -8.88 20.97
N GLU A 100 3.83 -8.47 22.22
CA GLU A 100 3.23 -9.02 23.44
C GLU A 100 1.81 -8.46 23.68
N LEU A 101 1.58 -7.16 23.44
CA LEU A 101 0.27 -6.51 23.61
C LEU A 101 -0.75 -6.90 22.52
N ALA A 102 -0.32 -7.03 21.25
CA ALA A 102 -1.19 -7.36 20.13
C ALA A 102 -2.03 -8.66 20.32
N PRO A 103 -1.46 -9.82 20.74
CA PRO A 103 -2.24 -11.03 21.00
C PRO A 103 -3.14 -10.89 22.23
N VAL A 104 -2.72 -10.20 23.29
CA VAL A 104 -3.56 -9.96 24.48
C VAL A 104 -4.85 -9.23 24.09
N ILE A 105 -4.75 -8.21 23.23
CA ILE A 105 -5.90 -7.46 22.71
C ILE A 105 -6.78 -8.35 21.82
N LYS A 106 -6.18 -9.17 20.96
CA LYS A 106 -6.90 -10.13 20.08
C LYS A 106 -7.70 -11.18 20.86
N TYR A 107 -7.12 -11.77 21.91
CA TYR A 107 -7.75 -12.87 22.66
C TYR A 107 -8.67 -12.40 23.78
N ARG A 108 -8.36 -11.29 24.49
CA ARG A 108 -9.21 -10.77 25.58
C ARG A 108 -10.49 -10.08 25.09
N PHE A 109 -10.51 -9.59 23.84
CA PHE A 109 -11.64 -8.85 23.29
C PHE A 109 -12.00 -9.29 21.84
N PRO A 110 -12.38 -10.56 21.60
CA PRO A 110 -12.46 -11.15 20.26
C PRO A 110 -13.52 -10.52 19.32
N ALA A 111 -14.53 -9.84 19.87
CA ALA A 111 -15.49 -9.07 19.07
C ALA A 111 -14.83 -7.83 18.44
N LYS A 112 -14.15 -7.02 19.25
CA LYS A 112 -13.48 -5.77 18.82
C LYS A 112 -12.17 -6.08 18.08
N GLY A 113 -11.43 -7.10 18.52
CA GLY A 113 -10.16 -7.54 17.94
C GLY A 113 -10.24 -7.94 16.46
N ARG A 114 -11.37 -8.48 15.97
CA ARG A 114 -11.51 -8.88 14.55
C ARG A 114 -11.39 -7.71 13.56
N ALA A 115 -11.87 -6.52 13.91
CA ALA A 115 -11.68 -5.32 13.09
C ALA A 115 -10.21 -4.87 13.07
N TYR A 116 -9.59 -4.86 14.25
CA TYR A 116 -8.21 -4.39 14.44
C TYR A 116 -7.13 -5.40 14.02
N GLN A 117 -7.46 -6.68 13.81
CA GLN A 117 -6.53 -7.72 13.35
C GLN A 117 -5.94 -7.43 11.95
N ARG A 118 -6.55 -6.53 11.16
CA ARG A 118 -5.96 -6.01 9.91
C ARG A 118 -4.97 -4.87 10.12
N GLN A 119 -5.08 -4.12 11.22
CA GLN A 119 -4.25 -2.95 11.52
C GLN A 119 -3.02 -3.35 12.35
N TYR A 120 -3.20 -4.22 13.36
CA TYR A 120 -2.14 -4.64 14.27
C TYR A 120 -1.60 -6.02 13.89
N VAL A 121 -0.87 -6.06 12.77
CA VAL A 121 -0.07 -7.24 12.38
C VAL A 121 1.20 -7.29 13.26
N PRO A 122 1.68 -8.49 13.68
CA PRO A 122 2.95 -8.62 14.38
C PRO A 122 4.13 -8.07 13.57
N GLU A 123 4.91 -7.22 14.21
CA GLU A 123 6.03 -6.48 13.63
C GLU A 123 7.30 -7.37 13.60
N LYS A 124 7.97 -7.44 12.45
CA LYS A 124 9.24 -8.16 12.29
C LYS A 124 10.43 -7.21 12.52
N LEU A 125 11.40 -7.64 13.32
CA LEU A 125 12.66 -6.91 13.48
C LEU A 125 13.50 -7.02 12.20
N GLN A 126 13.68 -5.90 11.51
CA GLN A 126 14.62 -5.77 10.39
C GLN A 126 16.05 -5.61 10.93
N SER A 127 17.05 -6.17 10.24
CA SER A 127 18.46 -5.87 10.54
C SER A 127 18.84 -4.46 10.06
N ILE A 128 19.94 -3.91 10.59
CA ILE A 128 20.47 -2.62 10.12
C ILE A 128 20.81 -2.71 8.62
N GLU A 129 21.48 -3.79 8.20
CA GLU A 129 21.83 -4.06 6.79
C GLU A 129 20.60 -4.11 5.88
N GLN A 130 19.48 -4.68 6.34
CA GLN A 130 18.22 -4.70 5.59
C GLN A 130 17.64 -3.29 5.44
N MET A 131 17.62 -2.50 6.53
CA MET A 131 17.15 -1.11 6.48
C MET A 131 18.06 -0.19 5.64
N GLU A 132 19.36 -0.47 5.59
CA GLU A 132 20.30 0.20 4.69
C GLU A 132 20.08 -0.21 3.23
N LYS A 133 19.85 -1.50 2.96
CA LYS A 133 19.56 -2.00 1.61
C LYS A 133 18.25 -1.44 1.05
N GLU A 134 17.22 -1.29 1.89
CA GLU A 134 15.96 -0.57 1.58
C GLU A 134 16.14 0.94 1.32
N MET A 135 17.35 1.47 1.52
CA MET A 135 17.70 2.88 1.29
C MET A 135 18.88 3.05 0.33
N GLY A 136 19.33 1.96 -0.32
CA GLY A 136 20.41 1.97 -1.28
C GLY A 136 19.92 2.23 -2.71
N LEU A 137 20.80 2.79 -3.55
CA LEU A 137 20.51 3.06 -4.97
C LEU A 137 20.05 1.79 -5.71
N ASP A 138 20.58 0.61 -5.37
CA ASP A 138 20.17 -0.68 -5.94
C ASP A 138 18.67 -0.99 -5.74
N TYR A 139 18.12 -0.59 -4.59
CA TYR A 139 16.68 -0.73 -4.31
C TYR A 139 15.88 0.26 -5.14
N ASP A 140 16.29 1.53 -5.19
CA ASP A 140 15.60 2.56 -5.99
C ASP A 140 15.62 2.22 -7.49
N LEU A 141 16.75 1.74 -8.03
CA LEU A 141 16.89 1.26 -9.40
C LEU A 141 16.02 0.02 -9.68
N THR A 142 15.98 -0.93 -8.74
CA THR A 142 15.13 -2.13 -8.85
C THR A 142 13.65 -1.76 -8.80
N HIS A 143 13.26 -0.85 -7.91
CA HIS A 143 11.89 -0.37 -7.78
C HIS A 143 11.45 0.44 -9.00
N LEU A 144 12.30 1.34 -9.51
CA LEU A 144 12.06 2.08 -10.75
C LEU A 144 11.90 1.14 -11.94
N ARG A 145 12.79 0.13 -12.09
CA ARG A 145 12.68 -0.91 -13.12
C ARG A 145 11.34 -1.66 -13.03
N GLN A 146 10.90 -2.04 -11.83
CA GLN A 146 9.59 -2.68 -11.64
C GLN A 146 8.41 -1.75 -11.97
N LEU A 147 8.51 -0.46 -11.64
CA LEU A 147 7.47 0.53 -11.92
C LEU A 147 7.33 0.79 -13.43
N VAL A 148 8.46 0.99 -14.12
CA VAL A 148 8.53 1.06 -15.59
C VAL A 148 7.99 -0.22 -16.19
N GLN A 149 8.47 -1.39 -15.78
CA GLN A 149 7.98 -2.67 -16.30
C GLN A 149 6.47 -2.82 -16.12
N ARG A 150 5.89 -2.46 -14.96
CA ARG A 150 4.43 -2.48 -14.75
C ARG A 150 3.71 -1.52 -15.71
N LYS A 151 4.13 -0.25 -15.77
CA LYS A 151 3.49 0.80 -16.57
C LYS A 151 3.54 0.55 -18.08
N TYR A 152 4.64 0.00 -18.59
CA TYR A 152 4.86 -0.25 -20.02
C TYR A 152 4.70 -1.74 -20.41
N SER A 153 4.21 -2.59 -19.50
CA SER A 153 4.03 -4.04 -19.72
C SER A 153 3.03 -4.43 -20.82
N THR A 154 2.19 -3.50 -21.27
CA THR A 154 1.29 -3.68 -22.41
C THR A 154 2.02 -3.37 -23.71
N MET A 155 2.55 -2.15 -23.84
CA MET A 155 3.22 -1.65 -25.05
C MET A 155 4.29 -2.62 -25.59
N VAL A 156 5.17 -3.12 -24.70
CA VAL A 156 6.23 -4.09 -25.07
C VAL A 156 5.69 -5.45 -25.54
N LYS A 157 4.49 -5.84 -25.12
CA LYS A 157 3.82 -7.08 -25.61
C LYS A 157 3.17 -6.88 -26.97
N ASP A 158 2.77 -5.66 -27.30
CA ASP A 158 2.13 -5.35 -28.58
C ASP A 158 3.20 -5.21 -29.68
N GLU A 159 4.33 -4.55 -29.39
CA GLU A 159 5.54 -4.56 -30.24
C GLU A 159 6.00 -5.99 -30.56
N THR A 160 6.21 -6.83 -29.53
CA THR A 160 6.66 -8.23 -29.71
C THR A 160 5.59 -9.19 -30.24
N LYS A 161 4.36 -8.72 -30.50
CA LYS A 161 3.38 -9.40 -31.37
C LYS A 161 3.55 -8.96 -32.82
N ILE A 162 3.58 -7.65 -33.07
CA ILE A 162 3.75 -7.06 -34.41
C ILE A 162 4.98 -7.65 -35.12
N GLU A 163 6.10 -7.82 -34.41
CA GLU A 163 7.31 -8.48 -34.95
C GLU A 163 7.09 -9.96 -35.36
N ARG A 164 6.30 -10.72 -34.60
CA ARG A 164 5.99 -12.13 -34.91
C ARG A 164 5.00 -12.26 -36.05
N ASP A 165 3.98 -11.42 -36.06
CA ASP A 165 2.92 -11.44 -37.07
C ASP A 165 3.44 -10.95 -38.44
N THR A 166 4.38 -10.00 -38.45
CA THR A 166 5.10 -9.58 -39.67
C THR A 166 6.09 -10.63 -40.17
N ALA A 167 6.89 -11.25 -39.29
CA ALA A 167 7.79 -12.33 -39.68
C ALA A 167 7.05 -13.58 -40.21
N GLY A 168 5.96 -13.98 -39.54
CA GLY A 168 5.12 -15.11 -39.97
C GLY A 168 4.45 -14.88 -41.32
N SER A 169 3.84 -13.70 -41.52
CA SER A 169 3.10 -13.39 -42.75
C SER A 169 3.97 -13.16 -44.00
N PHE A 170 5.27 -12.93 -43.85
CA PHE A 170 6.21 -12.91 -44.98
C PHE A 170 6.44 -14.33 -45.54
N THR A 171 6.83 -15.27 -44.67
CA THR A 171 7.19 -16.64 -45.06
C THR A 171 6.04 -17.44 -45.68
N GLN A 172 4.80 -17.23 -45.22
CA GLN A 172 3.62 -17.88 -45.82
C GLN A 172 3.38 -17.41 -47.27
N LYS A 173 3.56 -16.12 -47.56
CA LYS A 173 3.35 -15.57 -48.91
C LYS A 173 4.37 -16.10 -49.94
N GLU A 174 5.60 -16.37 -49.52
CA GLU A 174 6.58 -17.03 -50.39
C GLU A 174 6.22 -18.50 -50.67
N ALA A 175 5.74 -19.23 -49.65
CA ALA A 175 5.30 -20.61 -49.81
C ALA A 175 4.12 -20.74 -50.78
N ASP A 176 3.08 -19.93 -50.63
CA ASP A 176 1.90 -19.95 -51.50
C ASP A 176 2.22 -19.56 -52.96
N GLN A 177 3.13 -18.59 -53.14
CA GLN A 177 3.65 -18.26 -54.48
C GLN A 177 4.49 -19.40 -55.09
N ALA A 178 5.22 -20.17 -54.29
CA ALA A 178 5.97 -21.32 -54.77
C ALA A 178 5.07 -22.51 -55.17
N VAL A 179 3.96 -22.72 -54.45
CA VAL A 179 2.97 -23.79 -54.75
C VAL A 179 2.18 -23.46 -56.03
N THR A 180 1.69 -22.22 -56.15
CA THR A 180 0.94 -21.77 -57.35
C THR A 180 1.79 -21.83 -58.62
N LYS A 181 3.04 -21.34 -58.58
CA LYS A 181 4.00 -21.44 -59.70
C LYS A 181 4.32 -22.89 -60.11
N LYS A 182 4.21 -23.87 -59.19
CA LYS A 182 4.41 -25.29 -59.51
C LYS A 182 3.20 -25.93 -60.20
N ARG A 183 1.96 -25.62 -59.79
CA ARG A 183 0.75 -26.16 -60.45
C ARG A 183 0.65 -25.75 -61.92
N ILE A 184 0.86 -24.47 -62.22
CA ILE A 184 0.78 -23.89 -63.58
C ILE A 184 1.76 -24.57 -64.57
N ARG A 185 2.80 -25.25 -64.07
CA ARG A 185 3.82 -25.92 -64.88
C ARG A 185 3.53 -27.40 -65.19
N LEU A 186 2.38 -27.94 -64.77
CA LEU A 186 1.98 -29.34 -64.96
C LEU A 186 0.75 -29.52 -65.88
N GLU A 187 0.18 -28.43 -66.40
CA GLU A 187 -1.02 -28.41 -67.26
C GLU A 187 -0.70 -27.86 -68.67
N ARG A 188 0.51 -28.14 -69.18
CA ARG A 188 1.01 -27.84 -70.54
C ARG A 188 1.97 -28.92 -71.01
#